data_AF-A0A1Y4NM61-F1
#
_entry.id   AF-A0A1Y4NM61-F1
#
_cell.length_a   1.000
_cell.length_b   1.000
_cell.length_c   1.000
_cell.angle_alpha   90.00
_cell.angle_beta   90.00
_cell.angle_gamma   90.00
#
_symmetry.space_group_name_H-M   'P 1'
#
loop_
_entity.id
_entity.type
_entity.pdbx_description
1 polymer ?
#
loop_
_entity_poly.entity_id
_entity_poly.type
_entity_poly.pdbx_seq_one_letter_code
_entity_poly.pdbx_strand_id
1 'polypeptide(L)' 'MGPERCLLCGEPIPEGTQVCPVCMEKYTKGELDAQVAQELRDIADILSITANTDGNIKRSMEALLRIADRLSRRQGK' A
#
# COMPACT_ATOMS: atom_id res chain seq x y z
N MET A 1 -25.33 -33.55 16.12
CA MET A 1 -24.91 -32.42 15.27
C MET A 1 -25.05 -32.84 13.82
N GLY A 2 -25.52 -31.96 12.93
CA GLY A 2 -25.39 -32.17 11.49
C GLY A 2 -23.95 -31.91 11.04
N PRO A 3 -23.57 -32.29 9.81
CA PRO A 3 -22.23 -32.02 9.29
C PRO A 3 -21.94 -30.52 9.27
N GLU A 4 -20.73 -30.12 9.63
CA GLU A 4 -20.25 -28.75 9.46
C GLU A 4 -20.27 -28.38 7.97
N ARG A 5 -20.51 -27.11 7.67
CA ARG A 5 -20.61 -26.60 6.28
C ARG A 5 -19.62 -25.49 6.05
N CYS A 6 -19.07 -25.46 4.84
CA CYS A 6 -18.17 -24.41 4.38
C CYS A 6 -18.85 -23.04 4.47
N LEU A 7 -18.18 -22.08 5.13
CA LEU A 7 -18.68 -20.71 5.25
C LEU A 7 -18.77 -19.95 3.91
N LEU A 8 -18.06 -20.40 2.88
CA LEU A 8 -17.99 -19.73 1.58
C LEU A 8 -18.92 -20.33 0.51
N CYS A 9 -19.20 -21.63 0.55
CA CYS A 9 -20.02 -22.30 -0.48
C CYS A 9 -21.12 -23.22 0.06
N GLY A 10 -21.18 -23.49 1.37
CA GLY A 10 -22.21 -24.33 1.99
C GLY A 10 -22.04 -25.84 1.84
N GLU A 11 -21.00 -26.30 1.12
CA GLU A 11 -20.66 -27.72 0.99
C GLU A 11 -20.28 -28.35 2.34
N PRO A 12 -20.57 -29.65 2.57
CA PRO A 12 -20.20 -30.32 3.81
C PRO A 12 -18.67 -30.41 3.94
N ILE A 13 -18.16 -30.17 5.15
CA ILE A 13 -16.73 -30.17 5.46
C ILE A 13 -16.41 -31.11 6.62
N PRO A 14 -15.17 -31.62 6.71
CA PRO A 14 -14.72 -32.38 7.86
C PRO A 14 -14.80 -31.56 9.15
N GLU A 15 -15.16 -32.21 10.26
CA GLU A 15 -15.22 -31.55 11.58
C GLU A 15 -13.88 -30.91 11.94
N GLY A 16 -13.93 -29.67 12.43
CA GLY A 16 -12.75 -28.90 12.83
C GLY A 16 -12.13 -28.06 11.71
N THR A 17 -12.74 -28.04 10.52
CA THR A 17 -12.36 -27.16 9.41
C THR A 17 -13.49 -26.15 9.19
N GLN A 18 -13.19 -24.90 8.79
CA GLN A 18 -14.21 -23.87 8.54
C GLN A 18 -14.52 -23.63 7.04
N VAL A 19 -13.54 -23.93 6.18
CA VAL A 19 -13.59 -23.66 4.73
C VAL A 19 -13.15 -24.92 3.99
N CYS A 20 -13.89 -25.33 2.96
CA CYS A 20 -13.53 -26.52 2.19
C CYS A 20 -12.22 -26.32 1.41
N PRO A 21 -11.47 -27.40 1.10
CA PRO A 21 -10.20 -27.31 0.39
C PRO A 21 -10.29 -26.53 -0.93
N VAL A 22 -11.41 -26.63 -1.66
CA VAL A 22 -11.62 -25.91 -2.93
C VAL A 22 -11.74 -24.41 -2.72
N CYS A 23 -12.52 -23.96 -1.73
CA CYS A 23 -12.64 -22.55 -1.41
C CYS A 23 -11.37 -22.00 -0.77
N MET A 24 -10.68 -22.81 0.04
CA MET A 24 -9.38 -22.47 0.60
C MET A 24 -8.35 -22.28 -0.52
N GLU A 25 -8.33 -23.20 -1.49
CA GLU A 25 -7.46 -23.12 -2.68
C GLU A 25 -7.82 -21.92 -3.56
N LYS A 26 -9.09 -21.57 -3.74
CA LYS A 26 -9.49 -20.33 -4.45
C LYS A 26 -9.12 -19.06 -3.70
N TYR A 27 -9.03 -19.12 -2.37
CA TYR A 27 -8.61 -17.99 -1.55
C TYR A 27 -7.08 -17.85 -1.54
N THR A 28 -6.34 -18.98 -1.53
CA THR A 28 -4.87 -18.98 -1.57
C THR A 28 -4.29 -18.85 -2.97
N LYS A 29 -4.95 -19.41 -3.98
CA LYS A 29 -4.81 -19.06 -5.41
C LYS A 29 -5.71 -17.90 -5.82
N GLY A 30 -6.25 -17.16 -4.83
CA GLY A 30 -6.69 -15.80 -5.07
C GLY A 30 -5.44 -15.05 -5.45
N GLU A 31 -5.11 -15.14 -6.74
CA GLU A 31 -4.14 -14.31 -7.41
C GLU A 31 -4.41 -12.92 -6.87
N LEU A 32 -3.46 -12.38 -6.10
CA LEU A 32 -3.24 -10.95 -6.16
C LEU A 32 -3.10 -10.71 -7.65
N ASP A 33 -4.22 -10.27 -8.24
CA ASP A 33 -4.45 -10.17 -9.68
C ASP A 33 -3.13 -9.67 -10.25
N ALA A 34 -2.52 -10.34 -11.23
CA ALA A 34 -1.16 -9.97 -11.64
C ALA A 34 -1.05 -8.45 -11.95
N GLN A 35 -2.19 -7.86 -12.33
CA GLN A 35 -2.48 -6.43 -12.39
C GLN A 35 -2.38 -5.71 -11.04
N VAL A 36 -3.13 -6.10 -10.00
CA VAL A 36 -3.01 -5.55 -8.62
C VAL A 36 -1.59 -5.71 -8.06
N ALA A 37 -0.92 -6.84 -8.31
CA ALA A 37 0.46 -7.03 -7.90
C ALA A 37 1.43 -6.08 -8.65
N GLN A 38 1.14 -5.76 -9.91
CA GLN A 38 1.90 -4.79 -10.69
C GLN A 38 1.63 -3.36 -10.21
N GLU A 39 0.38 -2.99 -9.96
CA GLU A 39 0.00 -1.69 -9.40
C GLU A 39 0.67 -1.45 -8.04
N LEU A 40 0.76 -2.47 -7.19
CA LEU A 40 1.47 -2.38 -5.91
C LEU A 40 2.99 -2.20 -6.08
N ARG A 41 3.59 -2.76 -7.14
CA ARG A 41 5.00 -2.53 -7.48
C ARG A 41 5.22 -1.11 -8.01
N ASP A 42 4.35 -0.62 -8.88
CA ASP A 42 4.41 0.74 -9.41
C ASP A 42 4.25 1.78 -8.28
N ILE A 43 3.35 1.52 -7.31
CA ILE A 43 3.22 2.33 -6.09
C ILE A 43 4.50 2.28 -5.24
N ALA A 44 5.10 1.10 -5.07
CA ALA A 44 6.35 0.97 -4.32
C ALA A 44 7.52 1.71 -5.01
N ASP A 45 7.58 1.71 -6.35
CA ASP A 45 8.57 2.45 -7.12
C ASP A 45 8.38 3.97 -7.00
N ILE A 46 7.13 4.45 -7.07
CA ILE A 46 6.79 5.85 -6.80
C ILE A 46 7.20 6.22 -5.37
N LEU A 47 6.89 5.38 -4.38
CA LEU A 47 7.26 5.61 -2.98
C LEU A 47 8.79 5.64 -2.78
N SER A 48 9.52 4.76 -3.46
CA SER A 48 10.99 4.72 -3.50
C SER A 48 11.59 5.98 -4.13
N ILE A 49 10.97 6.51 -5.19
CA ILE A 49 11.32 7.81 -5.80
C ILE A 49 11.02 8.96 -4.81
N THR A 50 9.91 8.90 -4.07
CA THR A 50 9.56 9.93 -3.07
C THR A 50 10.49 9.94 -1.86
N ALA A 51 11.10 8.81 -1.49
CA ALA A 51 12.12 8.77 -0.44
C ALA A 51 13.36 9.63 -0.76
N ASN A 52 13.69 9.80 -2.05
CA ASN A 52 14.72 10.74 -2.53
C ASN A 52 14.20 12.17 -2.75
N THR A 53 12.89 12.39 -2.67
CA THR A 53 12.23 13.69 -2.84
C THR A 53 12.22 14.50 -1.53
N ASP A 54 12.19 13.86 -0.37
CA ASP A 54 12.25 14.55 0.94
C ASP A 54 13.51 15.40 1.10
N GLY A 55 14.67 14.89 0.65
CA GLY A 55 15.92 15.64 0.67
C GLY A 55 15.89 16.86 -0.26
N ASN A 56 15.27 16.74 -1.44
CA ASN A 56 15.15 17.83 -2.41
C ASN A 56 14.12 18.89 -1.98
N ILE A 57 13.00 18.48 -1.38
CA ILE A 57 11.99 19.40 -0.82
C ILE A 57 12.58 20.16 0.38
N LYS A 58 13.28 19.47 1.29
CA LYS A 58 13.93 20.12 2.45
C LYS A 58 14.96 21.17 1.99
N ARG A 59 15.84 20.83 1.05
CA ARG A 59 16.82 21.78 0.49
C ARG A 59 16.15 22.95 -0.22
N SER A 60 15.09 22.69 -0.98
CA SER A 60 14.29 23.73 -1.65
C SER A 60 13.65 24.68 -0.64
N MET A 61 13.05 24.15 0.44
CA MET A 61 12.41 24.95 1.49
C MET A 61 13.41 25.81 2.26
N GLU A 62 14.59 25.27 2.60
CA GLU A 62 15.70 26.03 3.20
C GLU A 62 16.23 27.13 2.26
N ALA A 63 16.27 26.88 0.95
CA ALA A 63 16.64 27.90 -0.04
C ALA A 63 15.59 29.03 -0.11
N LEU A 64 14.30 28.67 -0.13
CA LEU A 64 13.19 29.63 -0.14
C LEU A 64 13.21 30.53 1.11
N LEU A 65 13.38 29.96 2.31
CA LEU A 65 13.47 30.72 3.57
C LEU A 65 14.66 31.70 3.57
N ARG A 66 15.83 31.28 3.05
CA ARG A 66 17.00 32.17 2.90
C ARG A 66 16.75 33.30 1.91
N ILE A 67 16.00 33.06 0.84
CA ILE A 67 15.62 34.10 -0.11
C ILE A 67 14.67 35.10 0.56
N ALA A 68 13.66 34.61 1.28
CA ALA A 68 12.70 35.44 2.00
C ALA A 68 13.39 36.36 3.03
N ASP A 69 14.28 35.83 3.86
CA ASP A 69 15.05 36.63 4.84
C ASP A 69 15.87 37.75 4.17
N ARG A 70 16.57 37.44 3.06
CA ARG A 70 17.32 38.47 2.31
C ARG A 70 16.43 39.56 1.73
N LEU A 71 15.23 39.22 1.26
CA LEU A 71 14.29 40.20 0.71
C LEU A 71 13.74 41.11 1.82
N SER A 72 13.34 40.54 2.96
CA SER A 72 12.88 41.30 4.13
C SER A 72 13.93 42.28 4.65
N ARG A 73 15.20 41.87 4.69
CA ARG A 73 16.32 42.75 5.10
C ARG A 73 16.62 43.89 4.12
N ARG A 74 16.28 43.73 2.83
CA ARG A 74 16.45 44.78 1.82
C ARG A 74 15.31 45.78 1.81
N GLN A 75 14.09 45.35 2.16
CA GLN A 75 12.92 46.24 2.23
C GLN A 75 12.86 47.04 3.55
N GLY A 76 13.53 46.57 4.60
CA GLY A 76 13.63 47.26 5.90
C GLY A 76 14.77 48.28 6.00
N LYS A 77 15.36 48.72 4.87
CA LYS A 77 16.35 49.80 4.79
C LYS A 77 15.86 50.91 3.88
#